data_AF-A0A928YBM2-F1
#
_entry.id   AF-A0A928YBM2-F1
#
_cell.length_a   1.000
_cell.length_b   1.000
_cell.length_c   1.000
_cell.angle_alpha   90.00
_cell.angle_beta   90.00
_cell.angle_gamma   90.00
#
_symmetry.space_group_name_H-M   'P 1'
#
loop_
_entity.id
_entity.type
_entity.pdbx_description
1 polymer ?
#
loop_
_entity_poly.entity_id
_entity_poly.type
_entity_poly.pdbx_seq_one_letter_code
_entity_poly.pdbx_strand_id
1 'polypeptide(L)'
;MTLQISPEQMKKYKQTALSRLPQSETEMKQRRESAWPFARQAAALLKHEFRAKRVVVYGSLAHGAWFYINSDIDLMAEGIAPQQYWQALGKLEELNSPFAINLITNDSLSDRLADEIERYGIEL
;
A
#
# COMPACT_ATOMS: atom_id res chain seq x y z
N MET A 1 -0.74 -30.97 18.68
CA MET A 1 -0.27 -30.54 17.35
C MET A 1 0.55 -29.28 17.53
N THR A 2 1.86 -29.34 17.30
CA THR A 2 2.73 -28.16 17.27
C THR A 2 2.47 -27.39 15.97
N LEU A 3 1.96 -26.17 16.06
CA LEU A 3 1.84 -25.27 14.92
C LEU A 3 3.26 -24.92 14.44
N GLN A 4 3.70 -25.53 13.34
CA GLN A 4 4.93 -25.14 12.66
C GLN A 4 4.67 -23.81 11.95
N ILE A 5 5.11 -22.72 12.58
CA ILE A 5 5.07 -21.39 12.00
C ILE A 5 6.17 -21.31 10.94
N SER A 6 5.82 -21.01 9.69
CA SER A 6 6.81 -20.87 8.62
C SER A 6 7.77 -19.70 8.91
N PRO A 7 9.00 -19.71 8.36
CA PRO A 7 9.94 -18.59 8.52
C PRO A 7 9.35 -17.23 8.09
N GLU A 8 8.49 -17.22 7.07
CA GLU A 8 7.79 -16.02 6.61
C GLU A 8 6.68 -15.57 7.57
N GLN A 9 5.90 -16.51 8.10
CA GLN A 9 4.89 -16.21 9.12
C GLN A 9 5.53 -15.70 10.41
N MET A 10 6.68 -16.25 10.79
CA MET A 10 7.48 -15.79 11.92
C MET A 10 8.08 -14.40 11.68
N LYS A 11 8.49 -14.08 10.44
CA LYS A 11 8.97 -12.74 10.06
C LYS A 11 7.85 -11.71 10.14
N LYS A 12 6.67 -12.00 9.57
CA LYS A 12 5.46 -11.16 9.71
C LYS A 12 5.09 -10.96 11.19
N TYR A 13 5.07 -12.04 11.98
CA TYR A 13 4.77 -11.96 13.42
C TYR A 13 5.76 -11.07 14.18
N LYS A 14 7.07 -11.24 13.94
CA LYS A 14 8.10 -10.40 14.56
C LYS A 14 7.98 -8.94 14.13
N GLN A 15 7.70 -8.68 12.85
CA GLN A 15 7.47 -7.33 12.35
C GLN A 15 6.26 -6.71 13.06
N THR A 16 5.12 -7.40 13.13
CA THR A 16 3.93 -6.93 13.86
C THR A 16 4.21 -6.68 15.35
N ALA A 17 5.02 -7.51 16.00
CA ALA A 17 5.40 -7.31 17.41
C ALA A 17 6.30 -6.07 17.60
N LEU A 18 7.22 -5.81 16.67
CA LEU A 18 8.08 -4.62 16.67
C LEU A 18 7.31 -3.35 16.32
N SER A 19 6.29 -3.42 15.46
CA SER A 19 5.36 -2.32 15.16
C SER A 19 4.53 -1.87 16.36
N ARG A 20 4.45 -2.69 17.41
CA ARG A 20 3.76 -2.39 18.68
C ARG A 20 4.70 -1.83 19.75
N LEU A 21 6.00 -1.67 19.44
CA LEU A 21 6.84 -0.79 20.24
C LEU A 21 6.19 0.59 20.23
N PRO A 22 6.13 1.29 21.38
CA PRO A 22 5.46 2.58 21.45
C PRO A 22 6.15 3.57 20.51
N GLN A 23 5.55 3.80 19.34
CA GLN A 23 5.88 4.92 18.47
C GLN A 23 5.07 6.12 18.94
N SER A 24 5.70 7.28 19.00
CA SER A 24 4.96 8.50 19.29
C SER A 24 3.97 8.80 18.16
N GLU A 25 2.82 9.39 18.52
CA GLU A 25 1.85 9.86 17.53
C GLU A 25 2.49 10.83 16.52
N THR A 26 3.45 11.63 16.98
CA THR A 26 4.24 12.54 16.15
C THR A 26 5.04 11.82 15.09
N GLU A 27 5.75 10.73 15.43
CA GLU A 27 6.55 9.96 14.46
C GLU A 27 5.65 9.28 13.43
N MET A 28 4.52 8.71 13.85
CA MET A 28 3.55 8.09 12.94
C MET A 28 2.97 9.12 11.97
N LYS A 29 2.62 10.31 12.48
CA LYS A 29 2.12 11.41 11.67
C LYS A 29 3.15 11.89 10.65
N GLN A 30 4.39 12.13 11.07
CA GLN A 30 5.47 12.57 10.17
C GLN A 30 5.78 11.52 9.10
N ARG A 31 5.82 10.24 9.48
CA ARG A 31 6.02 9.13 8.53
C ARG A 31 4.87 9.05 7.52
N ARG A 32 3.64 9.28 7.97
CA ARG A 32 2.46 9.33 7.08
C ARG A 32 2.55 10.50 6.10
N GLU A 33 2.89 11.68 6.61
CA GLU A 33 3.06 12.89 5.79
C GLU A 33 4.14 12.70 4.70
N SER A 34 5.24 12.01 5.03
CA SER A 34 6.30 11.72 4.05
C SER A 34 5.97 10.59 3.06
N ALA A 35 4.95 9.77 3.30
CA ALA A 35 4.48 8.76 2.36
C ALA A 35 3.62 9.33 1.23
N TRP A 36 2.87 10.42 1.49
CA TRP A 36 1.95 11.01 0.51
C TRP A 36 2.61 11.44 -0.81
N PRO A 37 3.80 12.08 -0.84
CA PRO A 37 4.48 12.40 -2.08
C PRO A 37 4.76 11.17 -2.95
N PHE A 38 5.20 10.05 -2.35
CA PHE A 38 5.45 8.80 -3.08
C PHE A 38 4.16 8.18 -3.59
N ALA A 39 3.08 8.21 -2.81
CA ALA A 39 1.77 7.75 -3.26
C ALA A 39 1.28 8.54 -4.50
N ARG A 40 1.45 9.86 -4.50
CA ARG A 40 1.11 10.72 -5.65
C ARG A 40 2.00 10.46 -6.86
N GLN A 41 3.31 10.27 -6.65
CA GLN A 41 4.25 9.95 -7.71
C GLN A 41 3.92 8.60 -8.36
N ALA A 42 3.63 7.58 -7.55
CA ALA A 42 3.16 6.29 -7.99
C ALA A 42 1.86 6.39 -8.79
N ALA A 43 0.86 7.12 -8.27
CA ALA A 43 -0.40 7.34 -8.97
C ALA A 43 -0.20 8.02 -10.34
N ALA A 44 0.64 9.06 -10.40
CA ALA A 44 0.97 9.73 -11.66
C ALA A 44 1.63 8.78 -12.66
N LEU A 45 2.61 7.98 -12.22
CA LEU A 45 3.26 6.96 -13.06
C LEU A 45 2.24 5.96 -13.62
N LEU A 46 1.36 5.43 -12.78
CA LEU A 46 0.33 4.48 -13.19
C LEU A 46 -0.64 5.09 -14.22
N LYS A 47 -1.04 6.35 -14.03
CA LYS A 47 -1.92 7.07 -14.98
C LYS A 47 -1.22 7.33 -16.32
N HIS A 48 0.03 7.79 -16.29
CA HIS A 48 0.76 8.20 -17.49
C HIS A 48 1.27 7.03 -18.32
N GLU A 49 1.90 6.04 -17.68
CA GLU A 49 2.56 4.94 -18.39
C GLU A 49 1.63 3.74 -18.60
N PHE A 50 0.72 3.49 -17.66
CA PHE A 50 -0.15 2.31 -17.65
C PHE A 50 -1.62 2.61 -17.92
N ARG A 51 -1.94 3.88 -18.23
CA ARG A 51 -3.30 4.34 -18.58
C ARG A 51 -4.33 4.02 -17.50
N ALA A 52 -3.90 3.93 -16.24
CA ALA A 52 -4.82 3.81 -15.12
C ALA A 52 -5.81 4.99 -15.16
N LYS A 53 -7.11 4.68 -15.11
CA LYS A 53 -8.19 5.66 -15.17
C LYS A 53 -8.46 6.28 -13.82
N ARG A 54 -8.36 5.45 -12.78
CA ARG A 54 -8.57 5.80 -11.38
C ARG A 54 -7.45 5.18 -10.57
N VAL A 55 -6.89 5.95 -9.64
CA VAL A 55 -5.92 5.44 -8.66
C VAL A 55 -6.35 5.91 -7.28
N VAL A 56 -6.48 4.97 -6.36
CA VAL A 56 -6.98 5.23 -5.00
C VAL A 56 -5.98 4.73 -3.98
N VAL A 57 -5.60 5.59 -3.04
CA VAL A 57 -4.90 5.16 -1.82
C VAL A 57 -5.91 4.60 -0.86
N TYR A 58 -5.63 3.43 -0.29
CA TYR A 58 -6.46 2.83 0.75
C TYR A 58 -5.60 2.38 1.94
N GLY A 59 -6.18 1.60 2.86
CA GLY A 59 -5.45 1.05 3.99
C GLY A 59 -4.97 2.10 4.98
N SER A 60 -3.79 1.88 5.56
CA SER A 60 -3.29 2.64 6.71
C SER A 60 -2.99 4.11 6.39
N LEU A 61 -2.49 4.39 5.18
CA LEU A 61 -2.19 5.74 4.72
C LEU A 61 -3.46 6.60 4.61
N ALA A 62 -4.54 6.02 4.07
CA ALA A 62 -5.82 6.69 3.91
C ALA A 62 -6.51 6.95 5.26
N HIS A 63 -6.63 5.93 6.12
CA HIS A 63 -7.33 6.01 7.40
C HIS A 63 -6.73 7.03 8.38
N GLY A 64 -5.41 7.22 8.37
CA GLY A 64 -4.73 8.27 9.13
C GLY A 64 -4.66 8.09 10.65
N ALA A 65 -5.31 7.07 11.21
CA ALA A 65 -5.25 6.74 12.63
C ALA A 65 -3.98 5.94 13.01
N TRP A 66 -3.39 5.19 12.07
CA TRP A 66 -2.18 4.39 12.31
C TRP A 66 -1.31 4.33 11.04
N PHE A 67 -0.01 4.64 11.17
CA PHE A 67 0.97 4.47 10.09
C PHE A 67 2.34 4.14 10.66
N TYR A 68 2.51 2.87 11.01
CA TYR A 68 3.67 2.37 11.73
C TYR A 68 4.93 2.29 10.85
N ILE A 69 6.06 1.98 11.46
CA ILE A 69 7.37 1.89 10.77
C ILE A 69 7.37 0.91 9.58
N ASN A 70 6.54 -0.13 9.62
CA ASN A 70 6.41 -1.12 8.57
C ASN A 70 5.16 -0.94 7.69
N SER A 71 4.43 0.18 7.83
CA SER A 71 3.32 0.49 6.94
C SER A 71 3.83 0.77 5.53
N ASP A 72 3.15 0.16 4.57
CA ASP A 72 3.25 0.30 3.13
C ASP A 72 2.29 1.39 2.60
N ILE A 73 2.44 1.69 1.32
CA ILE A 73 1.53 2.51 0.53
C ILE A 73 0.68 1.56 -0.30
N ASP A 74 -0.59 1.42 0.08
CA ASP A 74 -1.57 0.60 -0.64
C ASP A 74 -2.29 1.41 -1.72
N LEU A 75 -2.18 0.96 -2.97
CA LEU A 75 -2.81 1.57 -4.14
C LEU A 75 -3.73 0.58 -4.85
N MET A 76 -4.92 1.04 -5.19
CA MET A 76 -5.80 0.39 -6.15
C MET A 76 -5.78 1.19 -7.44
N ALA A 77 -5.60 0.52 -8.58
CA ALA A 77 -5.64 1.14 -9.89
C ALA A 77 -6.63 0.45 -10.82
N GLU A 78 -7.53 1.22 -11.41
CA GLU A 78 -8.47 0.75 -12.42
C GLU A 78 -7.92 1.01 -13.83
N GLY A 79 -8.06 0.04 -14.73
CA GLY A 79 -7.74 0.20 -16.15
C GLY A 79 -6.30 -0.16 -16.55
N ILE A 80 -5.48 -0.67 -15.62
CA ILE A 80 -4.22 -1.31 -15.96
C ILE A 80 -4.53 -2.67 -16.60
N ALA A 81 -4.03 -2.92 -17.80
CA ALA A 81 -4.22 -4.20 -18.46
C ALA A 81 -3.52 -5.33 -17.67
N PRO A 82 -4.14 -6.52 -17.51
CA PRO A 82 -3.56 -7.63 -16.74
C PRO A 82 -2.14 -8.02 -17.18
N GLN A 83 -1.84 -7.92 -18.47
CA GLN A 83 -0.53 -8.24 -19.04
C GLN A 83 0.55 -7.23 -18.62
N GLN A 84 0.17 -6.01 -18.23
CA GLN A 84 1.07 -4.95 -17.82
C GLN A 84 1.24 -4.86 -16.29
N TYR A 85 0.49 -5.64 -15.52
CA TYR A 85 0.51 -5.58 -14.05
C TYR A 85 1.93 -5.73 -13.46
N TRP A 86 2.67 -6.74 -13.90
CA TRP A 86 4.04 -6.99 -13.43
C TRP A 86 5.01 -5.89 -13.87
N GLN A 87 4.80 -5.31 -15.05
CA GLN A 87 5.59 -4.17 -15.53
C GLN A 87 5.30 -2.92 -14.69
N ALA A 88 4.03 -2.70 -14.32
CA ALA A 88 3.62 -1.59 -13.44
C ALA A 88 4.26 -1.72 -12.06
N LEU A 89 4.22 -2.92 -11.45
CA LEU A 89 4.92 -3.18 -10.20
C LEU A 89 6.42 -2.89 -10.30
N GLY A 90 7.10 -3.38 -11.34
CA GLY A 90 8.52 -3.11 -11.54
C GLY A 90 8.83 -1.60 -11.66
N LYS A 91 7.97 -0.84 -12.35
CA LYS A 91 8.10 0.62 -12.44
C LYS A 91 7.84 1.34 -11.13
N LEU A 92 6.95 0.82 -10.28
CA LEU A 92 6.75 1.36 -8.93
C LEU A 92 7.97 1.08 -8.03
N GLU A 93 8.62 -0.07 -8.17
CA GLU A 93 9.85 -0.38 -7.44
C GLU A 93 11.02 0.53 -7.86
N GLU A 94 11.10 0.92 -9.13
CA GLU A 94 12.09 1.89 -9.64
C GLU A 94 11.96 3.30 -9.00
N LEU A 95 10.85 3.62 -8.33
CA LEU A 95 10.67 4.91 -7.64
C LEU A 95 11.60 5.09 -6.43
N ASN A 96 12.32 4.04 -6.00
CA ASN A 96 13.22 4.06 -4.84
C ASN A 96 12.56 4.65 -3.58
N SER A 97 11.27 4.34 -3.38
CA SER A 97 10.52 4.80 -2.22
C SER A 97 11.05 4.17 -0.94
N PRO A 98 11.14 4.91 0.19
CA PRO A 98 11.41 4.32 1.49
C PRO A 98 10.21 3.50 2.02
N PHE A 99 9.08 3.49 1.30
CA PHE A 99 7.90 2.71 1.60
C PHE A 99 7.73 1.61 0.55
N ALA A 100 7.35 0.41 1.01
CA ALA A 100 6.85 -0.59 0.07
C ALA A 100 5.55 -0.06 -0.57
N ILE A 101 5.41 -0.21 -1.88
CA ILE A 101 4.21 0.17 -2.60
C ILE A 101 3.51 -1.11 -3.04
N ASN A 102 2.29 -1.30 -2.57
CA ASN A 102 1.46 -2.44 -2.89
C ASN A 102 0.39 -2.02 -3.89
N LEU A 103 0.31 -2.71 -5.03
CA LEU A 103 -0.63 -2.41 -6.10
C LEU A 103 -1.66 -3.53 -6.23
N ILE A 104 -2.94 -3.18 -6.27
CA ILE A 104 -4.01 -4.07 -6.69
C ILE A 104 -4.75 -3.48 -7.89
N THR A 105 -5.29 -4.35 -8.74
CA THR A 105 -6.17 -3.97 -9.86
C THR A 105 -7.58 -4.49 -9.63
N ASN A 106 -8.56 -3.88 -10.30
CA ASN A 106 -9.99 -4.22 -10.24
C ASN A 106 -10.27 -5.74 -10.34
N ASP A 107 -9.49 -6.47 -11.13
CA ASP A 107 -9.67 -7.91 -11.34
C ASP A 107 -9.38 -8.76 -10.10
N SER A 108 -8.70 -8.18 -9.10
CA SER A 108 -8.28 -8.86 -7.85
C SER A 108 -8.96 -8.28 -6.61
N LEU A 109 -9.93 -7.37 -6.75
CA LEU A 109 -10.66 -6.81 -5.61
C LEU A 109 -11.73 -7.79 -5.11
N SER A 110 -11.68 -8.13 -3.82
CA SER A 110 -12.82 -8.72 -3.11
C SER A 110 -13.89 -7.65 -2.81
N ASP A 111 -15.17 -8.04 -2.75
CA ASP A 111 -16.28 -7.12 -2.43
C ASP A 111 -16.03 -6.29 -1.17
N ARG A 112 -15.54 -6.94 -0.10
CA ARG A 112 -15.22 -6.27 1.17
C ARG A 112 -14.18 -5.15 1.00
N LEU A 113 -13.16 -5.40 0.17
CA LEU A 113 -12.09 -4.43 -0.05
C LEU A 113 -12.57 -3.29 -0.97
N ALA A 114 -13.44 -3.61 -1.93
CA ALA A 114 -14.09 -2.59 -2.76
C ALA A 114 -14.92 -1.63 -1.91
N ASP A 115 -15.72 -2.16 -0.97
CA ASP A 115 -16.49 -1.34 -0.02
C ASP A 115 -15.59 -0.46 0.87
N GLU A 116 -14.46 -1.00 1.33
CA GLU A 116 -13.49 -0.25 2.14
C GLU A 116 -12.85 0.90 1.33
N ILE A 117 -12.44 0.62 0.09
CA ILE A 117 -11.86 1.61 -0.82
C ILE A 117 -12.87 2.70 -1.15
N GLU A 118 -14.12 2.35 -1.41
CA GLU A 118 -15.15 3.33 -1.72
C GLU A 118 -15.49 4.21 -0.52
N ARG A 119 -15.45 3.66 0.70
CA ARG A 119 -15.82 4.38 1.92
C ARG A 119 -14.69 5.25 2.49
N TYR A 120 -13.46 4.78 2.41
CA TYR A 120 -12.32 5.39 3.11
C TYR A 120 -11.15 5.72 2.20
N GLY A 121 -11.18 5.28 0.94
CA GLY A 121 -10.12 5.54 -0.02
C GLY A 121 -10.00 7.01 -0.38
N ILE A 122 -8.79 7.41 -0.75
CA ILE A 122 -8.47 8.76 -1.20
C ILE A 122 -8.01 8.66 -2.65
N GLU A 123 -8.81 9.19 -3.57
CA GLU A 123 -8.46 9.25 -4.98
C GLU A 123 -7.31 10.25 -5.20
N LEU A 124 -6.31 9.81 -5.97
CA LEU A 124 -5.15 10.58 -6.40
C LEU A 124 -5.18 10.75 -7.92
#